data_AF-A0A2V9RF57-F1
#
_entry.id   AF-A0A2V9RF57-F1
#
_cell.length_a   1.000
_cell.length_b   1.000
_cell.length_c   1.000
_cell.angle_alpha   90.00
_cell.angle_beta   90.00
_cell.angle_gamma   90.00
#
_symmetry.space_group_name_H-M   'P 1'
#
loop_
_entity.id
_entity.type
_entity.pdbx_description
1 polymer ?
#
loop_
_entity_poly.entity_id
_entity_poly.type
_entity_poly.pdbx_seq_one_letter_code
_entity_poly.pdbx_strand_id
1 'polypeptide(L)' 'MIRILDVIPPASIPGGEIYIRWSGEQQRSFVRPDILFRHTRAHLISASADLIVVQVPEEALSGDV' A
#
# COMPACT_ATOMS: atom_id res chain seq x y z
N MET A 1 -4.80 -8.82 13.55
CA MET A 1 -3.69 -9.07 12.59
C MET A 1 -3.99 -8.36 11.28
N ILE A 2 -3.00 -7.70 10.65
CA ILE A 2 -3.13 -7.09 9.31
C ILE A 2 -2.71 -8.13 8.28
N ARG A 3 -3.50 -8.28 7.21
CA ARG A 3 -3.21 -9.20 6.10
C ARG A 3 -3.48 -8.52 4.76
N ILE A 4 -2.48 -8.54 3.88
CA ILE A 4 -2.64 -8.16 2.48
C ILE A 4 -3.34 -9.32 1.76
N LEU A 5 -4.43 -9.00 1.06
CA LEU A 5 -5.22 -9.95 0.29
C LEU A 5 -4.86 -9.91 -1.19
N ASP A 6 -4.61 -8.71 -1.72
CA ASP A 6 -4.32 -8.49 -3.13
C ASP A 6 -3.57 -7.16 -3.35
N VAL A 7 -2.80 -7.09 -4.44
CA VAL A 7 -2.03 -5.90 -4.86
C VAL A 7 -2.15 -5.75 -6.38
N ILE A 8 -2.72 -4.64 -6.84
CA ILE A 8 -3.02 -4.38 -8.25
C ILE A 8 -2.48 -3.00 -8.65
N PRO A 9 -1.71 -2.87 -9.73
CA PRO A 9 -1.03 -3.96 -10.41
C PRO A 9 0.00 -4.65 -9.48
N PRO A 10 0.42 -5.89 -9.77
CA PRO A 10 1.41 -6.59 -8.95
C PRO A 10 2.78 -5.91 -8.96
N ALA A 11 3.05 -5.07 -9.96
CA ALA A 11 4.22 -4.20 -10.03
C ALA A 11 3.83 -2.89 -10.72
N SER A 12 4.47 -1.79 -10.31
CA SER A 12 4.30 -0.47 -10.91
C SER A 12 5.64 0.25 -10.92
N ILE A 13 5.82 1.17 -11.88
CA ILE A 13 7.01 2.02 -11.94
C ILE A 13 6.95 3.09 -10.85
N PRO A 14 8.09 3.70 -10.47
CA PRO A 14 8.10 4.87 -9.62
C PRO A 14 7.12 5.96 -10.11
N GLY A 15 6.39 6.57 -9.17
CA GLY A 15 5.30 7.51 -9.48
C GLY A 15 3.98 6.85 -9.91
N GLY A 16 3.96 5.55 -10.20
CA GLY A 16 2.76 4.81 -10.52
C GLY A 16 1.90 4.49 -9.29
N GLU A 17 0.61 4.25 -9.50
CA GLU A 17 -0.33 3.90 -8.43
C GLU A 17 -0.39 2.39 -8.21
N ILE A 18 -0.62 2.00 -6.96
CA ILE A 18 -0.92 0.63 -6.54
C ILE A 18 -2.11 0.63 -5.58
N TYR A 19 -2.98 -0.34 -5.80
CA TYR A 19 -4.19 -0.63 -5.04
C TYR A 19 -3.93 -1.87 -4.19
N ILE A 20 -4.08 -1.74 -2.87
CA ILE A 20 -3.82 -2.80 -1.90
C ILE A 20 -5.14 -3.16 -1.23
N ARG A 21 -5.63 -4.38 -1.46
CA ARG A 21 -6.74 -4.95 -0.68
C ARG A 21 -6.19 -5.59 0.57
N TRP A 22 -6.80 -5.28 1.71
CA TRP A 22 -6.31 -5.77 2.99
C TRP A 22 -7.45 -6.09 3.95
N SER A 23 -7.13 -6.82 5.01
CA SER A 23 -8.03 -7.12 6.12
C SER A 23 -7.30 -7.00 7.45
N GLY A 24 -8.02 -6.59 8.48
CA GLY A 24 -7.47 -6.51 9.83
C GLY A 24 -8.37 -5.74 10.78
N GLU A 25 -8.14 -5.89 12.07
CA GLU A 25 -8.98 -5.32 13.13
C GLU A 25 -9.07 -3.78 13.09
N GLN A 26 -8.03 -3.12 12.58
CA GLN A 26 -7.99 -1.66 12.38
C GLN A 26 -8.95 -1.15 11.30
N GLN A 27 -9.60 -2.03 10.52
CA GLN A 27 -10.69 -1.66 9.61
C GLN A 27 -11.77 -0.81 10.27
N ARG A 28 -11.99 -1.01 11.57
CA ARG A 28 -13.06 -0.35 12.34
C ARG A 28 -12.68 1.04 12.84
N SER A 29 -11.40 1.38 12.86
CA SER A 29 -10.89 2.59 13.52
C SER A 29 -10.43 3.69 12.55
N PHE A 30 -10.60 3.52 11.23
CA PHE A 30 -10.22 4.50 10.20
C PHE A 30 -8.83 5.13 10.42
N VAL A 31 -7.88 4.33 10.93
CA VAL A 31 -6.52 4.80 11.17
C VAL A 31 -5.81 4.92 9.84
N ARG A 32 -5.17 6.06 9.59
CA ARG A 32 -4.34 6.28 8.40
C ARG A 32 -3.12 5.35 8.47
N PRO A 33 -2.98 4.35 7.59
CA PRO A 33 -1.91 3.37 7.67
C PRO A 33 -0.58 3.95 7.18
N ASP A 34 0.51 3.42 7.72
CA ASP A 34 1.85 3.61 7.16
C ASP A 34 2.16 2.47 6.20
N ILE A 35 2.40 2.81 4.93
CA ILE A 35 2.77 1.87 3.88
C ILE A 35 4.22 2.07 3.52
N LEU A 36 4.96 0.97 3.50
CA LEU A 36 6.40 0.93 3.24
C LEU A 36 6.66 0.02 2.03
N PHE A 37 7.38 0.53 1.03
CA PHE A 37 8.00 -0.28 -0.01
C PHE A 37 9.43 -0.59 0.42
N ARG A 38 9.65 -1.82 0.90
CA ARG A 38 10.86 -2.22 1.63
C ARG A 38 11.11 -1.32 2.86
N HIS A 39 11.90 -0.26 2.69
CA HIS A 39 12.25 0.69 3.75
C HIS A 39 11.83 2.13 3.40
N THR A 40 11.18 2.34 2.25
CA THR A 40 10.79 3.66 1.76
C THR A 40 9.31 3.86 1.98
N ARG A 41 8.94 4.96 2.65
CA ARG A 41 7.53 5.29 2.92
C ARG A 41 6.83 5.68 1.62
N ALA A 42 5.69 5.04 1.36
CA ALA A 42 4.83 5.35 0.24
C ALA A 42 4.10 6.67 0.44
N HIS A 43 3.81 7.36 -0.66
CA HIS A 43 2.85 8.45 -0.63
C HIS A 43 1.43 7.86 -0.64
N LEU A 44 0.77 7.90 0.53
CA LEU A 44 -0.60 7.44 0.69
C LEU A 44 -1.58 8.45 0.09
N ILE A 45 -2.27 8.04 -0.96
CA ILE A 45 -3.30 8.83 -1.66
C ILE A 45 -4.64 8.67 -0.94
N SER A 46 -5.05 7.44 -0.64
CA SER A 46 -6.32 7.16 0.02
C SER A 46 -6.28 5.87 0.84
N ALA A 47 -7.05 5.83 1.92
CA ALA A 47 -7.25 4.63 2.73
C ALA A 47 -8.72 4.52 3.14
N SER A 48 -9.32 3.36 2.88
CA SER A 48 -10.63 2.96 3.37
C SER A 48 -10.48 1.71 4.25
N ALA A 49 -11.60 1.13 4.67
CA ALA A 49 -11.61 -0.10 5.44
C ALA A 49 -10.85 -1.23 4.69
N ASP A 50 -11.18 -1.53 3.44
CA ASP A 50 -10.63 -2.71 2.74
C ASP A 50 -9.70 -2.38 1.57
N LEU A 51 -9.52 -1.10 1.25
CA LEU A 51 -8.72 -0.65 0.11
C LEU A 51 -7.77 0.48 0.50
N ILE A 52 -6.53 0.36 0.08
CA ILE A 52 -5.50 1.39 0.21
C ILE A 52 -4.98 1.73 -1.18
N VAL A 53 -4.84 3.03 -1.46
CA VAL A 53 -4.27 3.54 -2.71
C VAL A 53 -3.00 4.32 -2.37
N VAL A 54 -1.88 3.88 -2.93
CA VAL A 54 -0.56 4.48 -2.72
C VAL A 54 0.13 4.73 -4.04
N GLN A 55 1.04 5.70 -4.04
CA GLN A 55 2.00 5.89 -5.12
C GLN A 55 3.31 5.19 -4.77
N VAL A 56 3.91 4.51 -5.76
CA VAL A 56 5.25 3.94 -5.63
C VAL A 56 6.27 5.07 -5.46
N PRO A 57 7.08 5.07 -4.38
CA PRO A 57 8.12 6.08 -4.18
C PRO A 57 9.10 6.17 -5.34
N GLU A 58 9.62 7.37 -5.61
CA GLU A 58 10.67 7.59 -6.62
C GLU A 58 11.94 6.80 -6.29
N GLU A 59 12.26 6.67 -5.00
CA GLU A 59 13.43 5.96 -4.49
C GLU A 59 13.19 4.45 -4.34
N ALA A 60 12.03 3.94 -4.76
CA ALA A 60 11.74 2.51 -4.69
C ALA A 60 12.57 1.74 -5.72
N LEU A 61 13.71 1.22 -5.27
CA LEU A 61 14.46 0.19 -5.98
C LEU A 61 13.61 -1.09 -6.01
N SER A 62 13.45 -1.69 -7.19
CA SER A 62 12.75 -2.96 -7.47
C SER A 62 12.47 -3.83 -6.23
N GLY A 63 11.19 -4.10 -5.94
CA GLY A 63 10.78 -5.04 -4.88
C GLY A 63 11.05 -6.49 -5.31
N ASP A 64 11.39 -7.37 -4.34
CA ASP A 64 11.37 -8.81 -4.64
C ASP A 64 9.92 -9.26 -4.70
N VAL A 65 9.61 -10.10 -5.69
CA VAL A 65 8.30 -10.72 -5.91
C VAL A 65 8.08 -11.86 -4.92
#